data_AF-D2RDK5-F1
#
_entry.id   AF-D2RDK5-F1
#
_cell.length_a   1.000
_cell.length_b   1.000
_cell.length_c   1.000
_cell.angle_alpha   90.00
_cell.angle_beta   90.00
_cell.angle_gamma   90.00
#
_symmetry.space_group_name_H-M   'P 1'
#
loop_
_entity.id
_entity.type
_entity.pdbx_description
1 polymer ?
#
loop_
_entity_poly.entity_id
_entity_poly.type
_entity_poly.pdbx_seq_one_letter_code
_entity_poly.pdbx_strand_id
1 'polypeptide(L)' 'MVRKTVEIPDELWREFEVHAVRKFGYYGAIKKALEEAIRLWLEKVKKEQQ' A
#
# COMPACT_ATOMS: atom_id res chain seq x y z
N MET A 1 11.61 -11.09 4.94
CA MET A 1 10.35 -10.41 5.29
C MET A 1 10.59 -9.58 6.54
N VAL A 2 10.08 -8.36 6.58
CA VAL A 2 10.19 -7.47 7.76
C VAL A 2 8.79 -7.28 8.32
N ARG A 3 8.63 -7.32 9.65
CA ARG A 3 7.38 -6.99 10.33
C ARG A 3 7.49 -5.59 10.92
N LYS A 4 6.50 -4.74 10.64
CA LYS A 4 6.39 -3.38 11.17
C LYS A 4 4.96 -3.14 11.65
N THR A 5 4.82 -2.30 12.66
CA THR A 5 3.54 -1.75 13.11
C THR A 5 3.57 -0.26 12.77
N VAL A 6 2.52 0.23 12.13
CA VAL A 6 2.36 1.63 11.74
C VAL A 6 0.96 2.08 12.12
N GLU A 7 0.82 3.37 12.41
CA GLU A 7 -0.47 4.00 12.65
C GLU A 7 -0.92 4.74 11.39
N ILE A 8 -2.15 4.48 10.95
CA ILE A 8 -2.75 5.08 9.76
C ILE A 8 -4.15 5.55 10.15
N PRO A 9 -4.58 6.75 9.73
CA PRO A 9 -5.95 7.20 9.97
C PRO A 9 -6.99 6.20 9.45
N ASP A 10 -8.02 5.94 10.25
CA ASP A 10 -9.03 4.91 9.98
C ASP A 10 -9.75 5.12 8.63
N GLU A 11 -10.12 6.36 8.32
CA GLU A 11 -10.81 6.70 7.07
C GLU A 11 -9.93 6.37 5.85
N LEU A 12 -8.65 6.73 5.92
CA LEU A 12 -7.69 6.45 4.86
C LEU A 12 -7.46 4.94 4.70
N TRP A 13 -7.34 4.22 5.82
CA TRP A 13 -7.19 2.77 5.79
C TRP A 13 -8.41 2.08 5.17
N ARG A 14 -9.62 2.54 5.51
CA ARG A 14 -10.86 1.97 5.02
C ARG A 14 -11.02 2.14 3.52
N GLU A 15 -10.72 3.33 2.99
CA GLU A 15 -10.72 3.55 1.54
C GLU A 15 -9.69 2.65 0.85
N PHE A 16 -8.46 2.61 1.38
CA PHE A 16 -7.40 1.77 0.85
C PHE A 16 -7.79 0.28 0.81
N GLU A 17 -8.36 -0.25 1.90
CA GLU A 17 -8.79 -1.65 2.00
C GLU A 17 -9.85 -1.99 0.95
N VAL A 18 -10.87 -1.15 0.80
CA VAL A 18 -11.93 -1.36 -0.21
C VAL A 18 -11.34 -1.47 -1.61
N HIS A 19 -10.44 -0.56 -1.97
CA HIS A 19 -9.79 -0.59 -3.28
C HIS A 19 -8.82 -1.77 -3.44
N ALA A 20 -8.06 -2.10 -2.40
CA ALA A 20 -7.15 -3.24 -2.40
C ALA A 20 -7.89 -4.56 -2.62
N VAL A 21 -9.00 -4.77 -1.90
CA VAL A 21 -9.84 -5.98 -2.03
C VAL A 21 -10.49 -6.05 -3.40
N ARG A 22 -11.00 -4.92 -3.93
CA ARG A 22 -11.57 -4.86 -5.29
C ARG A 22 -10.57 -5.24 -6.37
N LYS A 23 -9.31 -4.82 -6.23
CA LYS A 23 -8.25 -5.05 -7.23
C LYS A 23 -7.62 -6.45 -7.13
N PHE A 24 -7.34 -6.92 -5.93
CA PHE A 24 -6.50 -8.11 -5.71
C PHE A 24 -7.26 -9.33 -5.17
N GLY A 25 -8.57 -9.18 -4.89
CA GLY A 25 -9.38 -10.18 -4.21
C GLY A 25 -9.14 -10.18 -2.70
N TYR A 26 -9.99 -10.89 -1.95
CA TYR A 26 -9.98 -10.86 -0.48
C TYR A 26 -8.66 -11.36 0.13
N TYR A 27 -8.12 -12.47 -0.38
CA TYR A 27 -6.93 -13.09 0.21
C TYR A 27 -5.64 -12.37 -0.17
N GLY A 28 -4.99 -11.77 0.83
CA GLY A 28 -3.70 -11.09 0.67
C GLY A 28 -3.78 -9.74 -0.05
N ALA A 29 -4.97 -9.16 -0.20
CA ALA A 29 -5.17 -7.87 -0.86
C ALA A 29 -4.29 -6.77 -0.27
N ILE A 30 -4.31 -6.62 1.05
CA ILE A 30 -3.56 -5.59 1.78
C ILE A 30 -2.05 -5.72 1.53
N LYS A 31 -1.51 -6.94 1.60
CA LYS A 31 -0.08 -7.17 1.35
C LYS A 31 0.31 -6.75 -0.07
N LYS A 32 -0.45 -7.19 -1.08
CA LYS A 32 -0.18 -6.87 -2.49
C LYS A 32 -0.29 -5.36 -2.75
N ALA A 33 -1.31 -4.73 -2.20
CA ALA A 33 -1.53 -3.30 -2.34
C ALA A 33 -0.42 -2.47 -1.67
N LEU A 34 0.05 -2.87 -0.47
CA LEU A 34 1.19 -2.23 0.18
C LEU A 34 2.48 -2.40 -0.62
N GLU A 35 2.75 -3.59 -1.17
CA GLU A 35 3.92 -3.82 -2.02
C GLU A 35 3.89 -2.93 -3.28
N GLU A 36 2.72 -2.80 -3.92
CA GLU A 36 2.53 -1.90 -5.06
C GLU A 36 2.74 -0.43 -4.67
N ALA A 37 2.12 0.02 -3.57
CA ALA A 37 2.23 1.39 -3.08
C ALA A 37 3.69 1.78 -2.75
N ILE A 38 4.44 0.88 -2.09
CA ILE A 38 5.86 1.10 -1.77
C ILE A 38 6.69 1.23 -3.06
N ARG A 39 6.45 0.39 -4.07
CA ARG A 39 7.18 0.48 -5.35
C ARG A 39 6.91 1.79 -6.08
N LEU A 40 5.64 2.20 -6.18
CA LEU A 40 5.25 3.46 -6.82
C LEU A 40 5.84 4.67 -6.08
N TRP A 41 5.80 4.66 -4.75
CA TRP A 41 6.41 5.70 -3.93
C TRP A 41 7.91 5.82 -4.18
N LEU A 42 8.64 4.69 -4.17
CA LEU A 42 10.08 4.69 -4.41
C LEU A 42 10.45 5.13 -5.82
N GLU A 43 9.66 4.75 -6.83
CA GLU A 43 9.88 5.21 -8.21
C GLU A 43 9.74 6.72 -8.32
N LYS A 44 8.68 7.29 -7.72
CA LYS A 44 8.46 8.74 -7.68
C LYS A 44 9.63 9.45 -6.99
N VAL A 45 10.02 8.99 -5.80
CA VAL A 45 11.13 9.60 -5.04
C VAL A 45 12.43 9.57 -5.82
N LYS A 46 12.76 8.45 -6.50
CA LYS A 46 13.97 8.34 -7.30
C LYS A 46 13.98 9.28 -8.50
N LYS A 47 12.82 9.48 -9.13
CA LYS A 47 12.66 10.42 -10.26
C LYS A 47 12.82 11.87 -9.81
N GLU A 48 12.37 12.24 -8.62
CA GLU A 48 12.51 13.60 -8.07
C GLU A 48 13.94 13.93 -7.61
N GLN A 49 14.79 12.91 -7.41
CA GLN A 49 16.18 13.08 -6.97
C GLN A 49 17.21 13.06 -8.12
N GLN A 50 16.75 12.91 -9.37
CA GLN A 50 17.56 13.00 -10.59
C GLN A 50 17.41 14.38 -11.22
#